data_AF-A0A067DL51-F1
#
_entry.id   AF-A0A067DL51-F1
#
_cell.length_a   1.000
_cell.length_b   1.000
_cell.length_c   1.000
_cell.angle_alpha   90.00
_cell.angle_beta   90.00
_cell.angle_gamma   90.00
#
_symmetry.space_group_name_H-M   'P 1'
#
loop_
_entity.id
_entity.type
_entity.pdbx_description
1 polymer ?
#
loop_
_entity_poly.entity_id
_entity_poly.type
_entity_poly.pdbx_seq_one_letter_code
_entity_poly.pdbx_strand_id
1 'polypeptide(L)'
;LHAEAGKGQFEIALGHTVAAKAADNLIFTREVLRAVARKHGLLATFVPKFALDDIGSGSHVHLSLWQNGENVFMASDSSSKHGMSSVGEKFMAGVLHHLSSILAFTAPVPNRLL
;
A
#
# COMPACT_ATOMS: atom_id res chain seq x y z
N LEU A 1 0.35 11.75 8.79
CA LEU A 1 1.81 11.80 8.70
C LEU A 1 2.37 11.44 10.07
N HIS A 2 3.25 10.46 10.14
CA HIS A 2 4.01 10.17 11.35
C HIS A 2 5.43 9.74 10.98
N ALA A 3 6.33 9.79 11.96
CA ALA A 3 7.65 9.17 11.83
C ALA A 3 7.50 7.65 11.87
N GLU A 4 8.37 6.98 11.14
CA GLU A 4 8.49 5.52 11.12
C GLU A 4 9.73 5.06 11.90
N ALA A 5 9.93 3.74 11.97
CA ALA A 5 11.00 3.15 12.74
C ALA A 5 12.42 3.45 12.21
N GLY A 6 12.58 3.73 10.90
CA GLY A 6 13.85 4.08 10.28
C GLY A 6 14.27 5.54 10.46
N LYS A 7 15.57 5.82 10.33
CA LYS A 7 16.10 7.19 10.50
C LYS A 7 15.68 8.08 9.34
N GLY A 8 14.93 9.14 9.65
CA GLY A 8 14.39 10.05 8.62
C GLY A 8 13.31 9.40 7.76
N GLN A 9 12.71 8.29 8.22
CA GLN A 9 11.60 7.61 7.58
C GLN A 9 10.27 8.19 8.07
N PHE A 10 9.33 8.37 7.14
CA PHE A 10 8.01 8.92 7.43
C PHE A 10 6.93 8.20 6.61
N GLU A 11 5.75 8.06 7.19
CA GLU A 11 4.58 7.51 6.51
C GLU A 11 3.47 8.57 6.34
N ILE A 12 2.88 8.60 5.14
CA ILE A 12 1.69 9.39 4.82
C ILE A 12 0.61 8.45 4.29
N ALA A 13 -0.43 8.22 5.09
CA ALA A 13 -1.65 7.57 4.64
C ALA A 13 -2.51 8.52 3.81
N LEU A 14 -2.89 8.09 2.60
CA LEU A 14 -3.81 8.81 1.72
C LEU A 14 -5.24 8.32 1.97
N GLY A 15 -6.22 9.22 1.79
CA GLY A 15 -7.64 8.85 1.88
C GLY A 15 -8.03 7.81 0.82
N HIS A 16 -8.91 6.87 1.19
CA HIS A 16 -9.40 5.87 0.25
C HIS A 16 -10.29 6.51 -0.83
N THR A 17 -10.20 5.98 -2.05
CA THR A 17 -11.01 6.42 -3.20
C THR A 17 -11.02 5.31 -4.25
N VAL A 18 -11.70 5.53 -5.37
CA VAL A 18 -11.72 4.58 -6.49
C VAL A 18 -10.30 4.31 -7.01
N ALA A 19 -10.04 3.06 -7.41
CA ALA A 19 -8.67 2.55 -7.64
C ALA A 19 -7.82 3.43 -8.57
N ALA A 20 -8.38 3.89 -9.70
CA ALA A 20 -7.67 4.76 -10.63
C ALA A 20 -7.24 6.09 -9.98
N LYS A 21 -8.15 6.73 -9.25
CA LYS A 21 -7.86 7.99 -8.56
C LYS A 21 -6.88 7.79 -7.41
N ALA A 22 -6.91 6.65 -6.73
CA ALA A 22 -5.95 6.32 -5.68
C ALA A 22 -4.53 6.19 -6.25
N ALA A 23 -4.38 5.58 -7.43
CA ALA A 23 -3.10 5.49 -8.14
C ALA A 23 -2.60 6.88 -8.56
N ASP A 24 -3.46 7.74 -9.12
CA ASP A 24 -3.11 9.12 -9.47
C ASP A 24 -2.64 9.91 -8.23
N ASN A 25 -3.38 9.81 -7.13
CA ASN A 25 -3.06 10.48 -5.88
C ASN A 25 -1.68 10.02 -5.35
N LEU A 26 -1.38 8.72 -5.41
CA LEU A 26 -0.08 8.19 -5.00
C LEU A 26 1.08 8.83 -5.79
N ILE A 27 0.96 8.88 -7.12
CA ILE A 27 2.00 9.47 -7.97
C ILE A 27 2.13 10.97 -7.70
N PHE A 28 1.00 11.69 -7.64
CA PHE A 28 0.98 13.12 -7.34
C PHE A 28 1.64 13.42 -5.99
N THR A 29 1.30 12.68 -4.94
CA THR A 29 1.91 12.84 -3.62
C THR A 29 3.42 12.62 -3.66
N ARG A 30 3.93 11.60 -4.37
CA ARG A 30 5.37 11.36 -4.50
C ARG A 30 6.10 12.53 -5.16
N GLU A 31 5.51 13.12 -6.21
CA GLU A 31 6.08 14.28 -6.88
C GLU A 31 6.06 15.54 -6.01
N VAL A 32 4.97 15.78 -5.28
CA VAL A 32 4.89 16.88 -4.31
C VAL A 32 5.94 16.73 -3.22
N LEU A 33 6.11 15.53 -2.66
CA LEU A 33 7.12 15.26 -1.63
C LEU A 33 8.54 15.50 -2.16
N ARG A 34 8.84 15.06 -3.38
CA ARG A 34 10.14 15.34 -4.03
C ARG A 34 10.37 16.83 -4.23
N ALA A 35 9.36 17.57 -4.70
CA ALA A 35 9.46 19.00 -4.93
C ALA A 35 9.68 19.78 -3.61
N VAL A 36 8.92 19.46 -2.56
CA VAL A 36 9.08 20.07 -1.24
C VAL A 36 10.44 19.74 -0.64
N ALA A 37 10.85 18.47 -0.63
CA ALA A 37 12.15 18.06 -0.10
C ALA A 37 13.30 18.82 -0.79
N ARG A 38 13.29 18.91 -2.14
CA ARG A 38 14.29 19.65 -2.90
C ARG A 38 14.34 21.13 -2.53
N LYS A 39 13.18 21.77 -2.32
CA LYS A 39 13.11 23.18 -1.87
C LYS A 39 13.80 23.40 -0.52
N HIS A 40 13.86 22.36 0.32
CA HIS A 40 14.53 22.38 1.62
C HIS A 40 15.95 21.78 1.58
N GLY A 41 16.53 21.53 0.39
CA GLY A 41 17.87 20.94 0.27
C GLY A 41 17.95 19.47 0.67
N LEU A 42 16.82 18.77 0.71
CA LEU A 42 16.70 17.36 1.07
C LEU A 42 16.40 16.47 -0.15
N LEU A 43 16.67 15.18 -0.02
CA LEU A 43 16.32 14.16 -1.01
C LEU A 43 15.23 13.24 -0.45
N ALA A 44 14.02 13.31 -1.00
CA ALA A 44 12.98 12.31 -0.74
C ALA A 44 13.18 11.10 -1.67
N THR A 45 13.28 9.90 -1.09
CA THR A 45 13.41 8.63 -1.82
C THR A 45 12.26 7.69 -1.50
N PHE A 46 11.89 6.86 -2.47
CA PHE A 46 10.87 5.81 -2.35
C PHE A 46 11.45 4.43 -2.72
N VAL A 47 12.78 4.32 -2.66
CA VAL A 47 13.48 3.05 -2.87
C VAL A 47 13.16 2.11 -1.69
N PRO A 48 12.84 0.83 -1.93
CA PRO A 48 12.42 -0.08 -0.85
C PRO A 48 13.46 -0.25 0.26
N LYS A 49 14.74 -0.35 -0.06
CA LYS A 49 15.83 -0.49 0.91
C LYS A 49 16.91 0.56 0.63
N PHE A 50 17.00 1.62 1.42
CA PHE A 50 17.98 2.69 1.18
C PHE A 50 19.37 2.35 1.75
N ALA A 51 19.42 1.82 2.96
CA ALA A 51 20.64 1.37 3.64
C ALA A 51 20.45 -0.08 4.10
N LEU A 52 21.52 -0.90 4.01
CA LEU A 52 21.47 -2.32 4.32
C LEU A 52 21.17 -2.57 5.82
N ASP A 53 21.68 -1.70 6.68
CA ASP A 53 21.59 -1.75 8.14
C ASP A 53 20.39 -0.97 8.72
N ASP A 54 19.47 -0.50 7.87
CA ASP A 54 18.25 0.23 8.29
C ASP A 54 16.97 -0.44 7.77
N ILE A 55 15.82 0.02 8.23
CA ILE A 55 14.50 -0.52 7.89
C ILE A 55 14.10 -0.09 6.47
N GLY A 56 13.40 -0.99 5.76
CA GLY A 56 12.90 -0.73 4.42
C GLY A 56 11.62 0.13 4.40
N SER A 57 11.30 0.71 3.26
CA SER A 57 10.06 1.43 3.01
C SER A 57 9.11 0.60 2.16
N GLY A 58 7.91 0.36 2.70
CA GLY A 58 6.80 -0.27 2.01
C GLY A 58 5.84 0.75 1.39
N SER A 59 4.91 0.24 0.58
CA SER A 59 3.78 1.02 0.07
C SER A 59 2.53 0.16 0.23
N HIS A 60 1.97 0.16 1.44
CA HIS A 60 0.77 -0.64 1.74
C HIS A 60 -0.40 -0.21 0.85
N VAL A 61 -1.20 -1.20 0.42
CA VAL A 61 -2.39 -0.98 -0.39
C VAL A 61 -3.58 -1.61 0.32
N HIS A 62 -4.54 -0.77 0.69
CA HIS A 62 -5.79 -1.22 1.30
C HIS A 62 -6.82 -1.38 0.19
N LEU A 63 -7.40 -2.57 0.07
CA LEU A 63 -8.36 -2.92 -0.99
C LEU A 63 -9.72 -3.26 -0.37
N SER A 64 -10.78 -2.81 -1.03
CA SER A 64 -12.16 -3.15 -0.71
C SER A 64 -12.96 -3.24 -2.00
N LEU A 65 -13.89 -4.19 -2.06
CA LEU A 65 -14.86 -4.28 -3.15
C LEU A 65 -16.22 -3.76 -2.69
N TRP A 66 -16.88 -3.00 -3.55
CA TRP A 66 -18.17 -2.39 -3.26
C TRP A 66 -19.17 -2.76 -4.35
N GLN A 67 -20.39 -3.09 -3.94
CA GLN A 67 -21.51 -3.36 -4.83
C GLN A 67 -22.74 -2.65 -4.27
N ASN A 68 -23.44 -1.88 -5.11
CA ASN A 68 -24.65 -1.14 -4.72
C ASN A 68 -24.50 -0.25 -3.48
N GLY A 69 -23.30 0.32 -3.27
CA GLY A 69 -23.02 1.19 -2.13
C GLY A 69 -22.62 0.47 -0.84
N GLU A 70 -22.50 -0.86 -0.86
CA GLU A 70 -22.09 -1.65 0.31
C GLU A 70 -20.75 -2.35 0.08
N ASN A 71 -19.95 -2.44 1.13
CA ASN A 71 -18.68 -3.16 1.10
C ASN A 71 -18.93 -4.68 1.18
N VAL A 72 -18.62 -5.39 0.10
CA VAL A 72 -18.92 -6.83 -0.01
C VAL A 72 -17.91 -7.72 0.73
N PHE A 73 -16.85 -7.17 1.32
CA PHE A 73 -15.92 -7.93 2.17
C PHE A 73 -16.43 -8.11 3.59
N MET A 74 -17.39 -7.29 4.04
CA MET A 74 -17.95 -7.40 5.38
C MET A 74 -18.94 -8.56 5.46
N ALA A 75 -18.81 -9.40 6.48
CA ALA A 75 -19.83 -10.41 6.76
C ALA A 75 -21.16 -9.73 7.13
N SER A 76 -22.26 -10.25 6.59
CA SER A 76 -23.62 -9.80 6.90
C SER A 76 -24.17 -10.44 8.17
N ASP A 77 -23.53 -11.50 8.67
CA ASP A 77 -23.95 -12.27 9.83
C ASP A 77 -22.82 -12.49 10.83
N SER A 78 -23.19 -12.71 12.09
CA SER A 78 -22.26 -12.93 13.20
C SER A 78 -21.61 -14.33 13.20
N SER A 79 -21.95 -15.17 12.21
CA SER A 79 -21.42 -16.54 12.08
C SER A 79 -20.00 -16.56 11.51
N SER A 80 -19.58 -15.48 10.83
CA SER A 80 -18.22 -15.35 10.33
C SER A 80 -17.22 -15.15 11.47
N LYS A 81 -16.38 -16.16 11.72
CA LYS A 81 -15.35 -16.17 12.76
C LYS A 81 -14.42 -14.95 12.73
N HIS A 82 -14.25 -14.34 11.56
CA HIS A 82 -13.30 -13.25 11.32
C HIS A 82 -13.96 -11.96 10.80
N GLY A 83 -15.31 -11.89 10.78
CA GLY A 83 -16.04 -10.72 10.28
C GLY A 83 -15.94 -10.49 8.77
N MET A 84 -15.41 -11.47 8.02
CA MET A 84 -15.22 -11.40 6.57
C MET A 84 -16.27 -12.24 5.84
N SER A 85 -16.78 -11.73 4.72
CA SER A 85 -17.74 -12.45 3.89
C SER A 85 -17.08 -13.56 3.08
N SER A 86 -17.88 -14.47 2.53
CA SER A 86 -17.39 -15.49 1.58
C SER A 86 -16.75 -14.88 0.32
N VAL A 87 -17.16 -13.67 -0.09
CA VAL A 87 -16.53 -12.94 -1.20
C VAL A 87 -15.16 -12.42 -0.79
N GLY A 88 -15.03 -11.86 0.42
CA GLY A 88 -13.74 -11.42 0.96
C GLY A 88 -12.75 -12.57 1.14
N GLU A 89 -13.21 -13.72 1.65
CA GLU A 89 -12.40 -14.94 1.76
C GLU A 89 -11.90 -15.43 0.40
N LYS A 90 -12.78 -15.50 -0.61
CA LYS A 90 -12.40 -15.90 -1.97
C LYS A 90 -11.46 -14.90 -2.63
N PHE A 91 -11.66 -13.60 -2.41
CA PHE A 91 -10.75 -12.57 -2.90
C PHE A 91 -9.35 -12.76 -2.31
N MET A 92 -9.25 -12.92 -0.99
CA MET A 92 -7.96 -13.13 -0.31
C MET A 92 -7.29 -14.44 -0.76
N ALA A 93 -8.07 -15.52 -0.91
CA ALA A 93 -7.56 -16.79 -1.45
C ALA A 93 -6.96 -16.62 -2.85
N GLY A 94 -7.61 -15.84 -3.72
CA GLY A 94 -7.08 -15.52 -5.05
C GLY A 94 -5.78 -14.72 -5.00
N VAL A 95 -5.70 -13.71 -4.13
CA VAL A 95 -4.46 -12.93 -3.93
C VAL A 95 -3.31 -13.83 -3.46
N LEU A 96 -3.56 -14.70 -2.49
CA LEU A 96 -2.56 -15.64 -1.99
C LEU A 96 -2.13 -16.66 -3.05
N HIS A 97 -3.08 -17.20 -3.82
CA HIS A 97 -2.80 -18.14 -4.89
C HIS A 97 -1.92 -17.52 -5.99
N HIS A 98 -2.12 -16.24 -6.32
CA HIS A 98 -1.39 -15.53 -7.37
C HIS A 98 -0.22 -14.68 -6.85
N LEU A 99 0.18 -14.83 -5.58
CA LEU A 99 1.14 -13.93 -4.93
C LEU A 99 2.46 -13.81 -5.70
N SER A 100 3.01 -14.91 -6.20
CA SER A 100 4.25 -14.89 -6.99
C SER A 100 4.14 -14.05 -8.27
N SER A 101 3.00 -14.12 -8.97
CA SER A 101 2.75 -13.32 -10.17
C SER A 101 2.52 -11.85 -9.82
N ILE A 102 1.82 -11.56 -8.72
CA ILE A 102 1.60 -10.20 -8.23
C ILE A 102 2.92 -9.51 -7.87
N LEU A 103 3.85 -10.24 -7.23
CA LEU A 103 5.16 -9.71 -6.85
C LEU A 103 5.97 -9.17 -8.02
N ALA A 104 5.81 -9.73 -9.22
CA ALA A 104 6.48 -9.21 -10.42
C ALA A 104 6.12 -7.75 -10.72
N PHE A 105 4.91 -7.31 -10.34
CA PHE A 105 4.42 -5.95 -10.55
C PHE A 105 4.56 -5.07 -9.30
N THR A 106 4.31 -5.62 -8.12
CA THR A 106 4.29 -4.84 -6.87
C THR A 106 5.68 -4.63 -6.27
N ALA A 107 6.63 -5.50 -6.61
CA ALA A 107 8.01 -5.38 -6.20
C ALA A 107 8.93 -5.67 -7.40
N PRO A 108 9.04 -4.77 -8.39
CA PRO A 108 9.69 -5.07 -9.67
C PRO A 108 11.22 -4.90 -9.64
N VAL A 109 11.78 -4.19 -8.65
CA VAL A 109 13.22 -3.88 -8.59
C VAL A 109 14.01 -4.90 -7.79
N PRO A 110 15.31 -5.14 -8.10
CA PRO A 110 16.16 -6.07 -7.34
C PRO A 110 16.34 -5.67 -5.87
N ASN A 111 16.36 -4.37 -5.58
CA ASN A 111 16.57 -3.79 -4.26
C ASN A 111 15.39 -3.97 -3.27
N ARG A 112 14.61 -5.04 -3.44
CA ARG A 112 13.46 -5.44 -2.63
C ARG A 112 13.74 -6.63 -1.71
N LEU A 113 14.84 -7.36 -1.96
CA LEU A 113 15.20 -8.63 -1.32
C LEU A 113 16.35 -8.49 -0.30
N LEU A 114 16.83 -7.27 -0.09
CA LEU A 114 17.89 -6.91 0.86
C LEU A 114 17.25 -6.15 2.03
#